data_AF-A0A328CBI6-F1
#
_entry.id   AF-A0A328CBI6-F1
#
_cell.length_a   1.000
_cell.length_b   1.000
_cell.length_c   1.000
_cell.angle_alpha   90.00
_cell.angle_beta   90.00
_cell.angle_gamma   90.00
#
_symmetry.space_group_name_H-M   'P 1'
#
loop_
_entity.id
_entity.type
_entity.pdbx_description
1 polymer ?
#
loop_
_entity_poly.entity_id
_entity_poly.type
_entity_poly.pdbx_seq_one_letter_code
_entity_poly.pdbx_strand_id
1 'polypeptide(L)'
;MTLETIEPYLERAEALWSDEGVLPDAERLRTLALETGLTQIDSESADRRALDATAQARELLDAQQTEEAVGLLRQAVLLSPVRLEPHMLLARHYAGQFESSGDTAHRQQARQLAIRCQTLSPKHTPSAELLRTLGMIEQRDTMSWKQAALITAILVGISATMSLCTRYTMTPPVDENARQEIRDHFENTPPPEP
;
A
#
# COMPACT_ATOMS: atom_id res chain seq x y z
N MET A 1 32.18 3.12 18.08
CA MET A 1 32.17 1.87 17.28
C MET A 1 30.84 1.75 16.54
N THR A 2 30.50 2.68 15.64
CA THR A 2 29.19 2.67 14.93
C THR A 2 29.31 2.68 13.40
N LEU A 3 30.51 2.92 12.87
CA LEU A 3 30.74 2.92 11.41
C LEU A 3 31.15 1.55 10.88
N GLU A 4 31.79 0.71 11.70
CA GLU A 4 32.28 -0.62 11.29
C GLU A 4 31.16 -1.61 10.94
N THR A 5 29.94 -1.40 11.43
CA THR A 5 28.78 -2.28 11.19
C THR A 5 27.96 -1.91 9.96
N ILE A 6 28.10 -0.69 9.44
CA ILE A 6 27.31 -0.21 8.29
C ILE A 6 27.87 -0.73 6.95
N GLU A 7 29.20 -0.83 6.82
CA GLU A 7 29.83 -1.25 5.56
C GLU A 7 29.45 -2.68 5.14
N PRO A 8 29.48 -3.70 6.03
CA PRO A 8 29.07 -5.06 5.64
C PRO A 8 27.61 -5.14 5.20
N TYR A 9 26.73 -4.30 5.76
CA TYR A 9 25.35 -4.17 5.32
C TYR A 9 25.25 -3.56 3.92
N LEU A 10 25.91 -2.43 3.71
CA LEU A 10 25.90 -1.74 2.42
C LEU A 10 26.44 -2.62 1.30
N GLU A 11 27.56 -3.30 1.53
CA GLU A 11 28.16 -4.21 0.55
C GLU A 11 27.19 -5.32 0.14
N ARG A 12 26.57 -5.99 1.11
CA ARG A 12 25.61 -7.07 0.82
C ARG A 12 24.32 -6.55 0.18
N ALA A 13 23.84 -5.37 0.60
CA ALA A 13 22.63 -4.76 0.06
C ALA A 13 22.83 -4.30 -1.40
N GLU A 14 24.01 -3.74 -1.69
CA GLU A 14 24.41 -3.29 -3.02
C GLU A 14 24.64 -4.46 -3.97
N ALA A 15 25.26 -5.55 -3.47
CA ALA A 15 25.37 -6.81 -4.22
C ALA A 15 23.98 -7.36 -4.57
N LEU A 16 23.06 -7.40 -3.61
CA LEU A 16 21.69 -7.87 -3.83
C LEU A 16 20.96 -7.04 -4.90
N TRP A 17 21.05 -5.71 -4.84
CA TRP A 17 20.44 -4.84 -5.85
C TRP A 17 21.09 -5.04 -7.23
N SER A 18 22.41 -5.17 -7.28
CA SER A 18 23.14 -5.32 -8.55
C SER A 18 22.86 -6.66 -9.22
N ASP A 19 22.79 -7.74 -8.44
CA ASP A 19 22.56 -9.11 -8.95
C ASP A 19 21.13 -9.29 -9.45
N GLU A 20 20.13 -8.80 -8.70
CA GLU A 20 18.73 -8.94 -9.08
C GLU A 20 18.28 -7.88 -10.09
N GLY A 21 19.04 -6.79 -10.23
CA GLY A 21 18.65 -5.66 -11.07
C GLY A 21 17.31 -5.06 -10.63
N VAL A 22 16.98 -5.11 -9.34
CA VAL A 22 15.74 -4.62 -8.72
C VAL A 22 16.06 -4.11 -7.32
N LEU A 23 15.46 -2.98 -6.93
CA LEU A 23 15.61 -2.45 -5.57
C LEU A 23 15.06 -3.46 -4.55
N PRO A 24 15.87 -3.91 -3.55
CA PRO A 24 15.38 -4.80 -2.51
C PRO A 24 14.21 -4.19 -1.72
N ASP A 25 13.22 -5.01 -1.38
CA ASP A 25 12.11 -4.55 -0.56
C ASP A 25 12.52 -4.30 0.90
N ALA A 26 11.64 -3.65 1.67
CA ALA A 26 11.93 -3.29 3.06
C ALA A 26 12.16 -4.50 3.97
N GLU A 27 11.52 -5.64 3.70
CA GLU A 27 11.64 -6.82 4.55
C GLU A 27 12.98 -7.52 4.33
N ARG A 28 13.44 -7.58 3.08
CA ARG A 28 14.78 -8.05 2.71
C ARG A 28 15.86 -7.16 3.31
N LEU A 29 15.75 -5.84 3.18
CA LEU A 29 16.70 -4.91 3.80
C LEU A 29 16.71 -5.03 5.32
N ARG A 30 15.54 -5.19 5.95
CA ARG A 30 15.42 -5.43 7.39
C ARG A 30 16.10 -6.73 7.82
N THR A 31 15.87 -7.81 7.09
CA THR A 31 16.49 -9.11 7.35
C THR A 31 18.00 -9.01 7.27
N LEU A 32 18.51 -8.34 6.22
CA LEU A 32 19.93 -8.14 6.03
C LEU A 32 20.54 -7.30 7.16
N ALA A 33 19.88 -6.21 7.58
CA ALA A 33 20.33 -5.39 8.70
C ALA A 33 20.49 -6.24 9.97
N LEU A 34 19.51 -7.11 10.29
CA LEU A 34 19.58 -8.02 11.43
C LEU A 34 20.75 -9.02 11.31
N GLU A 35 20.96 -9.61 10.13
CA GLU A 35 22.06 -10.54 9.88
C GLU A 35 23.44 -9.89 10.05
N THR A 36 23.57 -8.63 9.66
CA THR A 36 24.82 -7.86 9.81
C THR A 36 25.02 -7.24 11.19
N GLY A 37 24.05 -7.44 12.11
CA GLY A 37 24.11 -6.90 13.46
C GLY A 37 23.84 -5.39 13.55
N LEU A 38 23.16 -4.81 12.56
CA LEU A 38 22.77 -3.39 12.58
C LEU A 38 21.70 -3.17 13.66
N THR A 39 22.06 -2.37 14.66
CA THR A 39 21.22 -2.04 15.81
C THR A 39 20.43 -0.75 15.60
N GLN A 40 19.56 -0.41 16.55
CA GLN A 40 18.85 0.88 16.53
C GLN A 40 19.80 2.09 16.61
N ILE A 41 20.91 1.98 17.33
CA ILE A 41 21.93 3.05 17.40
C ILE A 41 22.58 3.26 16.02
N ASP A 42 22.77 2.17 15.28
CA ASP A 42 23.31 2.22 13.92
C ASP A 42 22.30 2.85 12.94
N SER A 43 20.99 2.79 13.23
CA SER A 43 19.95 3.43 12.41
C SER A 43 20.09 4.95 12.35
N GLU A 44 20.39 5.63 13.47
CA GLU A 44 20.60 7.08 13.46
C GLU A 44 21.86 7.47 12.67
N SER A 45 22.92 6.65 12.79
CA SER A 45 24.17 6.83 12.05
C SER A 45 23.96 6.58 10.55
N ALA A 46 23.19 5.55 10.18
CA ALA A 46 22.79 5.24 8.81
C ALA A 46 21.96 6.37 8.20
N ASP A 47 20.98 6.92 8.93
CA ASP A 47 20.16 8.05 8.47
C ASP A 47 20.99 9.32 8.24
N ARG A 48 21.95 9.61 9.13
CA ARG A 48 22.88 10.73 8.95
C ARG A 48 23.77 10.53 7.73
N ARG A 49 24.32 9.33 7.55
CA ARG A 49 25.12 9.01 6.37
C ARG A 49 24.31 9.07 5.07
N ALA A 50 23.04 8.66 5.10
CA ALA A 50 22.15 8.79 3.94
C ALA A 50 21.89 10.26 3.57
N LEU A 51 21.74 11.13 4.58
CA LEU A 51 21.65 12.58 4.40
C LEU A 51 22.90 13.16 3.74
N ASP A 52 24.07 12.84 4.30
CA ASP A 52 25.35 13.35 3.80
C ASP A 52 25.61 12.86 2.36
N ALA A 53 25.34 11.58 2.07
CA ALA A 53 25.44 11.02 0.73
C ALA A 53 24.47 11.68 -0.25
N THR A 54 23.23 11.97 0.17
CA THR A 54 22.25 12.68 -0.67
C THR A 54 22.73 14.10 -0.98
N ALA A 55 23.27 14.81 0.01
CA ALA A 55 23.79 16.17 -0.18
C ALA A 55 24.98 16.19 -1.16
N GLN A 56 25.96 15.32 -0.95
CA GLN A 56 27.11 15.16 -1.85
C GLN A 56 26.68 14.76 -3.27
N ALA A 57 25.73 13.83 -3.40
CA ALA A 57 25.22 13.44 -4.71
C ALA A 57 24.60 14.61 -5.48
N ARG A 58 23.92 15.55 -4.82
CA ARG A 58 23.42 16.76 -5.49
C ARG A 58 24.55 17.63 -6.02
N GLU A 59 25.57 17.87 -5.20
CA GLU A 59 26.74 18.66 -5.61
C GLU A 59 27.43 18.02 -6.84
N LEU A 60 27.56 16.69 -6.85
CA LEU A 60 28.09 15.95 -8.00
C LEU A 60 27.19 16.03 -9.23
N LEU A 61 25.87 15.96 -9.07
CA LEU A 61 24.92 16.14 -10.18
C LEU A 61 25.01 17.55 -10.77
N ASP A 62 25.15 18.58 -9.93
CA ASP A 62 25.35 19.97 -10.38
C ASP A 62 26.67 20.13 -11.14
N ALA A 63 27.71 19.39 -10.72
CA ALA A 63 29.00 19.29 -11.41
C ALA A 63 29.02 18.33 -12.62
N GLN A 64 27.87 17.75 -13.00
CA GLN A 64 27.71 16.75 -14.06
C GLN A 64 28.48 15.43 -13.85
N GLN A 65 28.99 15.17 -12.63
CA GLN A 65 29.68 13.94 -12.22
C GLN A 65 28.66 12.84 -11.89
N THR A 66 27.97 12.38 -12.92
CA THR A 66 26.75 11.57 -12.81
C THR A 66 27.00 10.18 -12.21
N GLU A 67 28.10 9.51 -12.59
CA GLU A 67 28.39 8.13 -12.15
C GLU A 67 28.63 8.05 -10.64
N GLU A 68 29.46 8.94 -10.10
CA GLU A 68 29.74 9.03 -8.66
C GLU A 68 28.48 9.39 -7.86
N ALA A 69 27.68 10.33 -8.39
CA ALA A 69 26.41 10.72 -7.77
C ALA A 69 25.43 9.54 -7.65
N VAL A 70 25.35 8.68 -8.68
CA VAL A 70 24.49 7.50 -8.66
C VAL A 70 24.91 6.52 -7.57
N GLY A 71 26.22 6.29 -7.40
CA GLY A 71 26.73 5.45 -6.31
C GLY A 71 26.29 5.95 -4.93
N LEU A 72 26.41 7.27 -4.68
CA LEU A 72 25.97 7.89 -3.43
C LEU A 72 24.46 7.83 -3.23
N LEU A 73 23.66 8.05 -4.29
CA LEU A 73 22.21 7.94 -4.22
C LEU A 73 21.75 6.52 -3.91
N ARG A 74 22.40 5.50 -4.49
CA ARG A 74 22.11 4.09 -4.20
C ARG A 74 22.39 3.78 -2.73
N GLN A 75 23.55 4.18 -2.21
CA GLN A 75 23.85 4.06 -0.78
C GLN A 75 22.80 4.76 0.09
N ALA A 76 22.41 5.99 -0.25
CA ALA A 76 21.41 6.73 0.51
C ALA A 76 20.03 6.03 0.53
N VAL A 77 19.61 5.45 -0.60
CA VAL A 77 18.38 4.65 -0.70
C VAL A 77 18.45 3.41 0.19
N LEU A 78 19.57 2.70 0.20
CA LEU A 78 19.76 1.47 0.98
C LEU A 78 19.86 1.73 2.49
N LEU A 79 20.51 2.83 2.89
CA LEU A 79 20.64 3.22 4.30
C LEU A 79 19.34 3.78 4.87
N SER A 80 18.57 4.52 4.07
CA SER A 80 17.34 5.16 4.52
C SER A 80 16.19 4.94 3.53
N PRO A 81 15.58 3.74 3.53
CA PRO A 81 14.57 3.30 2.55
C PRO A 81 13.22 4.04 2.66
N VAL A 82 13.12 5.01 3.56
CA VAL A 82 11.93 5.85 3.80
C VAL A 82 12.12 7.30 3.31
N ARG A 83 13.34 7.71 2.92
CA ARG A 83 13.60 9.07 2.45
C ARG A 83 13.23 9.24 0.98
N LEU A 84 12.30 10.13 0.71
CA LEU A 84 11.77 10.37 -0.64
C LEU A 84 12.81 10.97 -1.60
N GLU A 85 13.65 11.89 -1.13
CA GLU A 85 14.58 12.65 -1.98
C GLU A 85 15.58 11.76 -2.75
N PRO A 86 16.37 10.87 -2.11
CA PRO A 86 17.33 10.04 -2.85
C PRO A 86 16.63 9.08 -3.83
N HIS A 87 15.46 8.55 -3.48
CA HIS A 87 14.65 7.74 -4.39
C HIS A 87 14.22 8.55 -5.62
N MET A 88 13.74 9.78 -5.42
CA MET A 88 13.26 10.64 -6.50
C MET A 88 14.40 11.10 -7.42
N LEU A 89 15.55 11.48 -6.85
CA LEU A 89 16.74 11.87 -7.63
C LEU A 89 17.23 10.71 -8.49
N LEU A 90 17.36 9.51 -7.89
CA LEU A 90 17.78 8.31 -8.62
C LEU A 90 16.75 7.88 -9.68
N ALA A 91 15.46 8.01 -9.38
CA ALA A 91 14.38 7.72 -10.34
C ALA A 91 14.46 8.64 -11.56
N ARG A 92 14.66 9.95 -11.36
CA ARG A 92 14.85 10.93 -12.45
C ARG A 92 16.08 10.62 -13.27
N HIS A 93 17.17 10.25 -12.60
CA HIS A 93 18.40 9.87 -13.29
C HIS A 93 18.18 8.67 -14.23
N TYR A 94 17.58 7.57 -13.75
CA TYR A 94 17.28 6.43 -14.61
C TYR A 94 16.25 6.75 -15.70
N ALA A 95 15.27 7.62 -15.43
CA ALA A 95 14.34 8.07 -16.47
C ALA A 95 15.08 8.83 -17.60
N GLY A 96 16.02 9.72 -17.25
CA GLY A 96 16.86 10.40 -18.23
C GLY A 96 17.74 9.43 -19.01
N GLN A 97 18.31 8.41 -18.37
CA GLN A 97 19.03 7.34 -19.07
C GLN A 97 18.12 6.62 -20.07
N PHE A 98 16.91 6.25 -19.67
CA PHE A 98 15.92 5.63 -20.56
C PHE A 98 15.56 6.53 -21.74
N GLU A 99 15.36 7.83 -21.53
CA GLU A 99 15.08 8.78 -22.61
C GLU A 99 16.22 8.83 -23.64
N SER A 100 17.46 8.75 -23.17
CA SER A 100 18.65 8.79 -24.03
C SER A 100 18.95 7.48 -24.75
N SER A 101 18.76 6.33 -24.10
CA SER A 101 19.20 5.02 -24.60
C SER A 101 18.05 4.17 -25.15
N GLY A 102 16.81 4.42 -24.72
CA GLY A 102 15.67 3.56 -24.97
C GLY A 102 15.66 2.26 -24.17
N ASP A 103 16.63 2.04 -23.26
CA ASP A 103 16.73 0.79 -22.51
C ASP A 103 15.62 0.65 -21.45
N THR A 104 14.78 -0.36 -21.65
CA THR A 104 13.66 -0.67 -20.76
C THR A 104 14.08 -1.04 -19.33
N ALA A 105 15.33 -1.47 -19.10
CA ALA A 105 15.86 -1.72 -17.76
C ALA A 105 15.89 -0.43 -16.93
N HIS A 106 16.36 0.68 -17.51
CA HIS A 106 16.35 1.98 -16.84
C HIS A 106 14.93 2.47 -16.57
N ARG A 107 14.00 2.27 -17.51
CA ARG A 107 12.58 2.57 -17.28
C ARG A 107 12.02 1.79 -16.09
N GLN A 108 12.37 0.50 -15.97
CA GLN A 108 11.91 -0.33 -14.86
C GLN A 108 12.50 0.13 -13.52
N GLN A 109 13.80 0.46 -13.47
CA GLN A 109 14.44 1.04 -12.28
C GLN A 109 13.77 2.35 -11.85
N ALA A 110 13.61 3.29 -12.80
CA ALA A 110 12.95 4.56 -12.55
C ALA A 110 11.53 4.38 -12.00
N ARG A 111 10.77 3.46 -12.60
CA ARG A 111 9.41 3.12 -12.17
C ARG A 111 9.38 2.56 -10.75
N GLN A 112 10.25 1.61 -10.41
CA GLN A 112 10.27 1.00 -9.07
C GLN A 112 10.53 2.05 -7.98
N LEU A 113 11.51 2.94 -8.21
CA LEU A 113 11.82 4.03 -7.29
C LEU A 113 10.68 5.04 -7.17
N ALA A 114 10.04 5.41 -8.30
CA ALA A 114 8.92 6.35 -8.28
C ALA A 114 7.66 5.75 -7.60
N ILE A 115 7.38 4.46 -7.80
CA ILE A 115 6.34 3.73 -7.05
C ILE A 115 6.67 3.73 -5.57
N ARG A 116 7.94 3.50 -5.20
CA ARG A 116 8.36 3.54 -3.79
C ARG A 116 8.07 4.89 -3.16
N CYS A 117 8.34 6.00 -3.86
CA CYS A 117 7.97 7.34 -3.41
C CYS A 117 6.46 7.50 -3.20
N GLN A 118 5.62 6.93 -4.09
CA GLN A 118 4.16 6.95 -3.92
C GLN A 118 3.67 6.09 -2.75
N THR A 119 4.30 4.94 -2.50
CA THR A 119 3.98 4.10 -1.34
C THR A 119 4.32 4.81 -0.04
N LEU A 120 5.46 5.51 0.00
CA LEU A 120 5.90 6.28 1.18
C LEU A 120 5.09 7.57 1.37
N SER A 121 4.72 8.24 0.28
CA SER A 121 3.93 9.47 0.29
C SER A 121 2.95 9.48 -0.89
N PRO A 122 1.69 9.01 -0.69
CA PRO A 122 0.69 8.88 -1.77
C PRO A 122 0.29 10.18 -2.48
N LYS A 123 0.69 11.33 -1.95
CA LYS A 123 0.45 12.66 -2.54
C LYS A 123 1.72 13.30 -3.09
N HIS A 124 2.79 12.53 -3.27
CA HIS A 124 4.06 13.04 -3.75
C HIS A 124 3.99 13.35 -5.26
N THR A 125 3.68 14.62 -5.59
CA THR A 125 3.47 15.09 -6.95
C THR A 125 4.62 14.74 -7.91
N PRO A 126 5.91 14.93 -7.55
CA PRO A 126 7.01 14.67 -8.48
C PRO A 126 7.09 13.21 -8.95
N SER A 127 6.76 12.23 -8.09
CA SER A 127 6.77 10.82 -8.51
C SER A 127 5.54 10.46 -9.31
N ALA A 128 4.37 11.07 -9.05
CA ALA A 128 3.18 10.89 -9.89
C ALA A 128 3.43 11.38 -11.32
N GLU A 129 4.03 12.57 -11.45
CA GLU A 129 4.41 13.14 -12.74
C GLU A 129 5.42 12.26 -13.48
N LEU A 130 6.45 11.79 -12.78
CA LEU A 130 7.46 10.90 -13.37
C LEU A 130 6.82 9.59 -13.86
N LEU A 131 5.95 8.96 -13.06
CA LEU A 131 5.24 7.75 -13.49
C LEU A 131 4.41 8.02 -14.75
N ARG A 132 3.69 9.16 -14.80
CA ARG A 132 2.95 9.56 -16.00
C ARG A 132 3.87 9.69 -17.22
N THR A 133 5.04 10.32 -17.08
CA THR A 133 6.01 10.47 -18.18
C THR A 133 6.59 9.13 -18.65
N LEU A 134 6.76 8.16 -17.74
CA LEU A 134 7.22 6.80 -18.07
C LEU A 134 6.13 5.94 -18.75
N GLY A 135 4.97 6.53 -19.09
CA GLY A 135 3.84 5.84 -19.71
C GLY A 135 2.96 5.06 -18.72
N MET A 136 3.15 5.27 -17.41
CA MET A 136 2.30 4.70 -16.37
C MET A 136 1.13 5.65 -16.10
N ILE A 137 0.12 5.61 -16.96
CA ILE A 137 -1.21 6.13 -16.61
C ILE A 137 -1.91 5.04 -15.80
N GLU A 138 -1.62 4.95 -14.49
CA GLU A 138 -2.67 4.49 -13.59
C GLU A 138 -3.56 5.71 -13.36
N GLN A 139 -4.65 5.70 -14.11
CA GLN A 139 -5.80 6.59 -14.00
C GLN A 139 -6.43 6.42 -12.61
N ARG A 140 -5.73 6.83 -11.55
CA ARG A 140 -6.22 6.79 -10.17
C ARG A 140 -7.12 8.00 -9.87
N ASP A 141 -7.91 8.39 -10.88
CA ASP A 141 -8.94 9.43 -10.79
C ASP A 141 -10.30 8.99 -11.34
N THR A 142 -10.49 7.69 -11.57
CA THR A 142 -11.83 7.14 -11.70
C THR A 142 -11.98 5.94 -10.78
N MET A 143 -12.07 6.16 -9.47
CA MET A 143 -13.13 5.43 -8.77
C MET A 143 -14.42 5.97 -9.38
N SER A 144 -14.78 5.37 -10.52
CA SER A 144 -15.93 5.75 -11.31
C SER A 144 -17.07 5.85 -10.33
N TRP A 145 -17.69 7.02 -10.24
CA TRP A 145 -18.90 7.23 -9.43
C TRP A 145 -19.92 6.09 -9.63
N LYS A 146 -19.88 5.42 -10.80
CA LYS A 146 -20.70 4.26 -11.13
C LYS A 146 -20.36 3.03 -10.27
N GLN A 147 -19.09 2.79 -9.93
CA GLN A 147 -18.68 1.72 -9.02
C GLN A 147 -19.03 2.04 -7.56
N ALA A 148 -18.86 3.29 -7.13
CA ALA A 148 -19.31 3.73 -5.81
C ALA A 148 -20.84 3.58 -5.67
N ALA A 149 -21.60 4.00 -6.69
CA ALA A 149 -23.06 3.83 -6.74
C ALA A 149 -23.49 2.35 -6.78
N LEU A 150 -22.75 1.49 -7.50
CA LEU A 150 -23.02 0.05 -7.55
C LEU A 150 -22.85 -0.60 -6.17
N ILE A 151 -21.78 -0.27 -5.44
CA ILE A 151 -21.53 -0.80 -4.09
C ILE A 151 -22.62 -0.33 -3.12
N THR A 152 -23.04 0.95 -3.20
CA THR A 152 -24.15 1.46 -2.37
C THR A 152 -25.48 0.79 -2.71
N ALA A 153 -25.78 0.54 -3.98
CA ALA A 153 -27.02 -0.13 -4.40
C ALA A 153 -27.11 -1.59 -3.89
N ILE A 154 -25.99 -2.32 -3.89
CA ILE A 154 -25.93 -3.70 -3.37
C ILE A 154 -26.19 -3.70 -1.86
N LEU A 155 -25.58 -2.77 -1.10
CA LEU A 155 -25.77 -2.68 0.35
C LEU A 155 -27.21 -2.34 0.74
N VAL A 156 -27.88 -1.42 0.02
CA VAL A 156 -29.28 -1.08 0.26
C VAL A 156 -30.21 -2.25 -0.10
N GLY A 157 -29.90 -3.01 -1.15
CA GLY A 157 -30.68 -4.19 -1.56
C GLY A 157 -30.68 -5.32 -0.52
N ILE A 158 -29.55 -5.56 0.14
CA ILE A 158 -29.43 -6.61 1.18
C ILE A 158 -30.18 -6.22 2.46
N SER A 159 -30.28 -4.92 2.79
CA SER A 159 -31.05 -4.48 3.96
C SER A 159 -32.57 -4.64 3.76
N ALA A 160 -33.07 -4.57 2.53
CA ALA A 160 -34.49 -4.74 2.23
C ALA A 160 -34.94 -6.21 2.33
N THR A 161 -34.09 -7.17 1.97
CA THR A 161 -34.42 -8.60 2.03
C THR A 161 -34.46 -9.14 3.47
N MET A 162 -33.57 -8.71 4.36
CA MET A 162 -33.64 -9.09 5.78
C MET A 162 -34.88 -8.54 6.49
N SER A 163 -35.40 -7.38 6.07
CA SER A 163 -36.64 -6.83 6.63
C SER A 163 -37.91 -7.55 6.17
N LEU A 164 -37.87 -8.23 5.00
CA LEU A 164 -39.00 -9.05 4.54
C LEU A 164 -39.05 -10.42 5.23
N CYS A 165 -37.89 -11.01 5.52
CA CYS A 165 -37.83 -12.31 6.20
C CYS A 165 -38.38 -12.27 7.63
N THR A 166 -38.20 -11.17 8.37
CA THR A 166 -38.76 -11.04 9.73
C THR A 166 -40.29 -10.86 9.75
N ARG A 167 -40.91 -10.35 8.68
CA ARG A 167 -42.38 -10.23 8.59
C ARG A 167 -43.09 -11.54 8.25
N TYR A 168 -42.42 -12.50 7.60
CA TYR A 168 -43.07 -13.74 7.15
C TYR A 168 -43.01 -14.91 8.15
N THR A 169 -42.21 -14.82 9.21
CA THR A 169 -42.08 -15.91 10.21
C THR A 169 -42.84 -15.67 11.51
N MET A 170 -43.65 -14.61 11.62
CA MET A 170 -44.53 -14.37 12.78
C MET A 170 -46.01 -14.49 12.40
N THR A 171 -46.41 -15.65 11.87
CA THR A 171 -47.77 -16.14 12.13
C THR A 171 -47.77 -16.71 13.54
N PRO A 172 -48.48 -16.12 14.51
CA PRO A 172 -48.64 -16.75 15.81
C PRO A 172 -49.31 -18.12 15.62
N PRO A 173 -48.92 -19.15 16.39
CA PRO A 173 -49.60 -20.43 16.33
C PRO A 173 -51.08 -20.20 16.64
N VAL A 174 -51.94 -20.62 15.72
CA VAL A 174 -53.39 -20.67 15.95
C VAL A 174 -53.57 -21.70 17.05
N ASP A 175 -53.80 -21.23 18.28
CA ASP A 175 -54.05 -22.09 19.43
C ASP A 175 -55.40 -22.79 19.23
N GLU A 176 -55.35 -23.97 18.62
CA GLU A 176 -56.51 -24.82 18.33
C GLU A 176 -57.27 -25.17 19.62
N ASN A 177 -56.59 -25.20 20.77
CA ASN A 177 -57.20 -25.46 22.08
C ASN A 177 -58.17 -24.34 22.49
N ALA A 178 -57.84 -23.08 22.18
CA ALA A 178 -58.72 -21.95 22.51
C ALA A 178 -60.06 -21.99 21.73
N ARG A 179 -60.08 -22.62 20.55
CA ARG A 179 -61.33 -22.83 19.80
C ARG A 179 -62.17 -23.96 20.37
N GLN A 180 -61.53 -24.99 20.93
CA GLN A 180 -62.24 -26.12 21.54
C GLN A 180 -62.96 -25.69 22.83
N GLU A 181 -62.29 -24.91 23.69
CA GLU A 181 -62.89 -24.42 24.95
C GLU A 181 -64.14 -23.56 24.72
N ILE A 182 -64.11 -22.68 23.70
CA ILE A 182 -65.29 -21.86 23.36
C ILE A 182 -66.44 -22.74 22.87
N ARG A 183 -66.17 -23.78 22.08
CA ARG A 183 -67.21 -24.70 21.60
C ARG A 183 -67.84 -25.47 22.75
N ASP A 184 -67.01 -26.04 23.63
CA ASP A 184 -67.49 -26.81 24.77
C ASP A 184 -68.30 -25.93 25.75
N HIS A 185 -67.96 -24.64 25.88
CA HIS A 185 -68.75 -23.69 26.67
C HIS A 185 -70.15 -23.47 26.09
N PHE A 186 -70.29 -23.31 24.77
CA PHE A 186 -71.60 -23.14 24.14
C PHE A 186 -72.46 -24.42 24.18
N GLU A 187 -71.85 -25.60 24.05
CA GLU A 187 -72.59 -26.87 24.08
C GLU A 187 -73.10 -27.23 25.48
N ASN A 188 -72.40 -26.82 26.55
CA ASN A 188 -72.75 -27.17 27.93
C ASN A 188 -73.59 -26.11 28.66
N THR A 189 -73.97 -25.01 28.00
CA THR A 189 -74.84 -24.01 28.65
C THR A 189 -76.31 -24.37 28.39
N PRO A 190 -77.07 -24.80 29.41
CA PRO A 190 -78.49 -25.10 29.22
C PRO A 190 -79.25 -23.82 28.83
N PRO A 191 -80.27 -23.93 27.97
CA PRO A 191 -81.07 -22.79 27.57
C PRO A 191 -81.77 -22.18 28.79
N PRO A 192 -81.92 -20.84 28.85
CA PRO A 192 -82.60 -20.18 29.95
C PRO A 192 -84.05 -20.69 30.06
N GLU A 193 -84.47 -21.08 31.26
CA GLU A 193 -85.85 -21.49 31.52
C GLU A 193 -86.81 -20.28 31.35
N PRO A 194 -87.99 -20.50 30.76
CA PRO A 194 -88.98 -19.45 30.49
C PRO A 194 -89.69 -18.91 31.74
#